data_AF-A0A822AND2-F1
#
_entry.id   AF-A0A822AND2-F1
#
_cell.length_a   1.000
_cell.length_b   1.000
_cell.length_c   1.000
_cell.angle_alpha   90.00
_cell.angle_beta   90.00
_cell.angle_gamma   90.00
#
_symmetry.space_group_name_H-M   'P 1'
#
loop_
_entity.id
_entity.type
_entity.pdbx_description
1 polymer ?
#
loop_
_entity_poly.entity_id
_entity_poly.type
_entity_poly.pdbx_seq_one_letter_code
_entity_poly.pdbx_strand_id
1 'polypeptide(L)'
;YSEDDVHRSIKYNIWCSTEHGNKRLDAAFREREGKGPIYLFYSVNASGHFCGMAEMMSPLDYEHQTDVWQMSNKWQGKFEVKWIYVKDVPNQQFRNIRLENNDNKPVTNSRDTQEIPYEKGKLMLKTMHLYRDKTSIFDDFQYYESKQAEEVVKKPTTNDFINTNPRGNNNNKRQYS
;
A
#
# COMPACT_ATOMS: atom_id res chain seq x y z
N TYR A 1 6.93 2.41 0.65
CA TYR A 1 6.24 1.13 0.84
C TYR A 1 7.22 0.12 1.37
N SER A 2 6.81 -0.62 2.38
CA SER A 2 7.54 -1.72 3.00
C SER A 2 6.87 -3.07 2.68
N GLU A 3 7.50 -4.16 3.07
CA GLU A 3 6.88 -5.49 3.03
C GLU A 3 5.64 -5.56 3.94
N ASP A 4 5.62 -4.82 5.05
CA ASP A 4 4.45 -4.71 5.92
C ASP A 4 3.24 -4.10 5.17
N ASP A 5 3.46 -3.10 4.30
CA ASP A 5 2.38 -2.52 3.49
C ASP A 5 1.86 -3.54 2.46
N VAL A 6 2.73 -4.35 1.87
CA VAL A 6 2.34 -5.44 0.93
C VAL A 6 1.50 -6.50 1.65
N HIS A 7 1.94 -6.94 2.83
CA HIS A 7 1.17 -7.86 3.67
C HIS A 7 -0.24 -7.33 3.93
N ARG A 8 -0.35 -6.06 4.36
CA ARG A 8 -1.64 -5.43 4.66
C ARG A 8 -2.51 -5.28 3.41
N SER A 9 -1.90 -5.02 2.26
CA SER A 9 -2.63 -5.00 0.98
C SER A 9 -3.23 -6.35 0.63
N ILE A 10 -2.48 -7.44 0.82
CA ILE A 10 -2.97 -8.80 0.58
C ILE A 10 -4.10 -9.14 1.56
N LYS A 11 -3.92 -8.80 2.84
CA LYS A 11 -4.91 -9.07 3.89
C LYS A 11 -6.23 -8.33 3.68
N TYR A 12 -6.18 -7.06 3.29
CA TYR A 12 -7.34 -6.18 3.23
C TYR A 12 -7.83 -5.89 1.81
N ASN A 13 -7.17 -6.40 0.76
CA ASN A 13 -7.50 -6.16 -0.64
C ASN A 13 -7.60 -4.67 -1.01
N ILE A 14 -6.72 -3.85 -0.43
CA ILE A 14 -6.65 -2.42 -0.72
C ILE A 14 -5.22 -1.99 -1.00
N TRP A 15 -5.06 -0.88 -1.69
CA TRP A 15 -3.78 -0.19 -1.85
C TRP A 15 -3.95 1.32 -1.71
N CYS A 16 -2.85 1.99 -1.39
CA CYS A 16 -2.72 3.43 -1.48
C CYS A 16 -1.32 3.75 -1.98
N SER A 17 -1.23 4.63 -2.97
CA SER A 17 0.02 5.15 -3.51
C SER A 17 0.30 6.57 -2.99
N THR A 18 1.35 7.24 -3.49
CA THR A 18 1.64 8.64 -3.20
C THR A 18 0.51 9.52 -3.72
N GLU A 19 0.35 10.75 -3.25
CA GLU A 19 -0.68 11.66 -3.77
C GLU A 19 -0.64 11.77 -5.31
N HIS A 20 0.57 11.90 -5.87
CA HIS A 20 0.77 11.93 -7.32
C HIS A 20 0.44 10.58 -7.98
N GLY A 21 0.87 9.47 -7.37
CA GLY A 21 0.57 8.12 -7.87
C GLY A 21 -0.92 7.80 -7.85
N ASN A 22 -1.63 8.17 -6.78
CA ASN A 22 -3.07 8.04 -6.63
C ASN A 22 -3.83 8.80 -7.73
N LYS A 23 -3.47 10.06 -7.99
CA LYS A 23 -4.06 10.85 -9.08
C LYS A 23 -3.87 10.17 -10.44
N ARG A 24 -2.69 9.62 -10.71
CA ARG A 24 -2.40 8.90 -11.96
C ARG A 24 -3.21 7.61 -12.10
N LEU A 25 -3.27 6.80 -11.04
CA LEU A 25 -4.00 5.54 -11.05
C LEU A 25 -5.51 5.76 -11.17
N ASP A 26 -6.07 6.75 -10.48
CA ASP A 26 -7.49 7.09 -10.59
C ASP A 26 -7.86 7.56 -12.00
N ALA A 27 -7.03 8.43 -12.60
CA ALA A 27 -7.22 8.87 -13.98
C ALA A 27 -7.18 7.68 -14.96
N ALA A 28 -6.17 6.81 -14.84
CA ALA A 28 -6.05 5.63 -15.67
C ALA A 28 -7.26 4.69 -15.51
N PHE A 29 -7.74 4.45 -14.29
CA PHE A 29 -8.88 3.58 -14.02
C PHE A 29 -10.15 4.10 -14.69
N ARG A 30 -10.43 5.40 -14.54
CA ARG A 30 -11.60 6.05 -15.15
C ARG A 30 -11.52 6.05 -16.69
N GLU A 31 -10.35 6.32 -17.27
CA GLU A 31 -10.16 6.28 -18.73
C GLU A 31 -10.34 4.89 -19.35
N ARG A 32 -10.05 3.85 -18.55
CA ARG A 32 -10.13 2.44 -18.91
C ARG A 32 -11.48 1.81 -18.63
N GLU A 33 -12.44 2.53 -18.07
CA GLU A 33 -13.78 2.02 -17.80
C GLU A 33 -14.39 1.39 -19.08
N GLY A 34 -14.71 0.10 -19.01
CA GLY A 34 -15.21 -0.69 -20.15
C GLY A 34 -14.16 -1.10 -21.21
N LYS A 35 -12.88 -0.75 -21.06
CA LYS A 35 -11.80 -1.03 -22.04
C LYS A 35 -10.81 -2.11 -21.59
N GLY A 36 -10.97 -2.63 -20.37
CA GLY A 36 -10.20 -3.75 -19.81
C GLY A 36 -9.39 -3.40 -18.56
N PRO A 37 -8.78 -4.40 -17.92
CA PRO A 37 -8.25 -4.29 -16.56
C PRO A 37 -6.99 -3.42 -16.47
N ILE A 38 -6.71 -2.96 -15.25
CA ILE A 38 -5.43 -2.36 -14.87
C ILE A 38 -4.70 -3.32 -13.95
N TYR A 39 -3.51 -3.75 -14.38
CA TYR A 39 -2.64 -4.58 -13.57
C TYR A 39 -1.52 -3.77 -12.93
N LEU A 40 -1.26 -4.05 -11.67
CA LEU A 40 -0.25 -3.43 -10.85
C LEU A 40 0.80 -4.48 -10.49
N PHE A 41 2.06 -4.23 -10.83
CA PHE A 41 3.19 -5.08 -10.47
C PHE A 41 3.88 -4.51 -9.22
N TYR A 42 3.96 -5.31 -8.16
CA TYR A 42 4.46 -4.88 -6.87
C TYR A 42 5.94 -5.25 -6.69
N SER A 43 6.72 -4.30 -6.21
CA SER A 43 8.14 -4.47 -5.88
C SER A 43 8.45 -3.57 -4.68
N VAL A 44 9.02 -4.14 -3.62
CA VAL A 44 9.48 -3.34 -2.47
C VAL A 44 10.84 -2.73 -2.80
N ASN A 45 11.06 -1.48 -2.41
CA ASN A 45 12.33 -0.79 -2.67
C ASN A 45 13.51 -1.58 -2.09
N ALA A 46 14.57 -1.73 -2.89
CA ALA A 46 15.80 -2.46 -2.53
C ALA A 46 15.64 -3.97 -2.24
N SER A 47 14.45 -4.56 -2.44
CA SER A 47 14.21 -6.01 -2.26
C SER A 47 14.87 -6.88 -3.33
N GLY A 48 15.18 -6.30 -4.50
CA GLY A 48 15.78 -7.01 -5.62
C GLY A 48 14.83 -7.93 -6.40
N HIS A 49 13.53 -7.90 -6.12
CA HIS A 49 12.52 -8.73 -6.78
C HIS A 49 11.16 -8.02 -6.90
N PHE A 50 10.31 -8.51 -7.80
CA PHE A 50 8.87 -8.22 -7.77
C PHE A 50 8.19 -9.28 -6.91
N CYS A 51 7.35 -8.87 -5.95
CA CYS A 51 6.70 -9.76 -4.98
C CYS A 51 5.27 -10.17 -5.39
N GLY A 52 4.73 -9.60 -6.45
CA GLY A 52 3.43 -10.04 -6.98
C GLY A 52 2.79 -9.10 -7.98
N MET A 53 1.53 -9.41 -8.30
CA MET A 53 0.70 -8.65 -9.21
C MET A 53 -0.76 -8.67 -8.74
N ALA A 54 -1.42 -7.52 -8.79
CA ALA A 54 -2.84 -7.37 -8.50
C ALA A 54 -3.56 -6.62 -9.64
N GLU A 55 -4.87 -6.81 -9.71
CA GLU A 55 -5.76 -5.99 -10.53
C GLU A 55 -6.36 -4.86 -9.68
N MET A 56 -6.41 -3.65 -10.21
CA MET A 56 -7.14 -2.55 -9.60
C MET A 56 -8.65 -2.74 -9.83
N MET A 57 -9.45 -2.73 -8.77
CA MET A 57 -10.87 -3.12 -8.80
C MET A 57 -11.84 -1.95 -8.61
N SER A 58 -11.37 -0.81 -8.09
CA SER A 58 -12.20 0.37 -7.81
C SER A 58 -11.49 1.65 -8.23
N PRO A 59 -12.23 2.76 -8.44
CA PRO A 59 -11.62 4.09 -8.46
C PRO A 59 -11.04 4.44 -7.08
N LEU A 60 -10.31 5.55 -7.03
CA LEU A 60 -9.72 6.00 -5.78
C LEU A 60 -10.75 6.72 -4.90
N ASP A 61 -10.81 6.30 -3.64
CA ASP A 61 -11.57 6.96 -2.58
C ASP A 61 -10.62 7.87 -1.81
N TYR A 62 -10.78 9.18 -1.96
CA TYR A 62 -9.96 10.19 -1.28
C TYR A 62 -10.48 10.58 0.11
N GLU A 63 -11.73 10.22 0.44
CA GLU A 63 -12.41 10.67 1.65
C GLU A 63 -12.11 9.75 2.84
N HIS A 64 -12.04 8.43 2.59
CA HIS A 64 -11.82 7.46 3.65
C HIS A 64 -10.33 7.12 3.82
N GLN A 65 -9.73 7.66 4.87
CA GLN A 65 -8.40 7.25 5.33
C GLN A 65 -8.48 5.87 6.01
N THR A 66 -7.39 5.10 5.88
CA THR A 66 -7.26 3.81 6.57
C THR A 66 -6.04 3.81 7.46
N ASP A 67 -6.23 3.42 8.72
CA ASP A 67 -5.17 3.37 9.72
C ASP A 67 -4.26 2.15 9.60
N VAL A 68 -4.44 1.38 8.52
CA VAL A 68 -3.72 0.14 8.28
C VAL A 68 -2.32 0.38 7.73
N TRP A 69 -1.98 1.52 7.13
CA TRP A 69 -0.64 1.71 6.52
C TRP A 69 0.44 2.03 7.56
N GLN A 70 1.69 1.61 7.32
CA GLN A 70 2.78 1.91 8.27
C GLN A 70 3.06 3.41 8.41
N MET A 71 2.86 4.18 7.34
CA MET A 71 2.97 5.65 7.38
C MET A 71 1.59 6.29 7.19
N SER A 72 0.64 5.97 8.08
CA SER A 72 -0.76 6.46 8.03
C SER A 72 -0.90 7.97 7.76
N ASN A 73 0.03 8.80 8.25
CA ASN A 73 -0.02 10.25 8.09
C ASN A 73 0.44 10.77 6.71
N LYS A 74 0.97 9.90 5.84
CA LYS A 74 1.49 10.29 4.51
C LYS A 74 0.63 9.77 3.35
N TRP A 75 -0.20 8.76 3.57
CA TRP A 75 -0.97 8.09 2.54
C TRP A 75 -2.44 8.43 2.72
N GLN A 76 -2.99 9.27 1.84
CA GLN A 76 -4.40 9.64 1.85
C GLN A 76 -5.15 8.92 0.73
N GLY A 77 -6.30 8.36 1.10
CA GLY A 77 -7.18 7.61 0.23
C GLY A 77 -6.83 6.13 0.10
N LYS A 78 -7.67 5.40 -0.63
CA LYS A 78 -7.49 3.96 -0.92
C LYS A 78 -8.21 3.58 -2.20
N PHE A 79 -7.84 2.44 -2.76
CA PHE A 79 -8.62 1.75 -3.78
C PHE A 79 -8.52 0.25 -3.56
N GLU A 80 -9.53 -0.49 -4.04
CA GLU A 80 -9.58 -1.93 -3.93
C GLU A 80 -8.69 -2.59 -4.98
N VAL A 81 -8.03 -3.67 -4.58
CA VAL A 81 -7.19 -4.49 -5.45
C VAL A 81 -7.52 -5.97 -5.26
N LYS A 82 -7.35 -6.75 -6.32
CA LYS A 82 -7.44 -8.21 -6.27
C LYS A 82 -6.08 -8.81 -6.62
N TRP A 83 -5.43 -9.41 -5.63
CA TRP A 83 -4.16 -10.09 -5.83
C TRP A 83 -4.35 -11.34 -6.72
N ILE A 84 -3.52 -11.46 -7.76
CA ILE A 84 -3.52 -12.57 -8.72
C ILE A 84 -2.30 -13.44 -8.52
N TYR A 85 -1.12 -12.81 -8.36
CA TYR A 85 0.12 -13.49 -8.02
C TYR A 85 0.68 -12.90 -6.74
N VAL A 86 1.06 -13.77 -5.82
CA VAL A 86 1.82 -13.44 -4.61
C VAL A 86 3.02 -14.38 -4.60
N LYS A 87 4.15 -13.92 -5.15
CA LYS A 87 5.37 -14.71 -5.31
C LYS A 87 6.55 -13.85 -5.69
N ASP A 88 7.73 -14.26 -5.24
CA ASP A 88 8.95 -13.50 -5.50
C ASP A 88 9.56 -13.91 -6.83
N VAL A 89 9.70 -12.92 -7.72
CA VAL A 89 10.36 -13.07 -9.01
C VAL A 89 11.57 -12.14 -9.06
N PRO A 90 12.81 -12.68 -9.06
CA PRO A 90 14.02 -11.86 -9.03
C PRO A 90 14.12 -10.89 -10.20
N ASN A 91 14.67 -9.70 -9.95
CA ASN A 91 14.84 -8.65 -10.96
C ASN A 91 15.61 -9.12 -12.21
N GLN A 92 16.49 -10.11 -12.07
CA GLN A 92 17.20 -10.72 -13.20
C GLN A 92 16.25 -11.26 -14.29
N GLN A 93 15.05 -11.72 -13.92
CA GLN A 93 14.05 -12.22 -14.87
C GLN A 93 13.41 -11.09 -15.70
N PHE A 94 13.38 -9.86 -15.18
CA PHE A 94 12.76 -8.71 -15.84
C PHE A 94 13.76 -7.74 -16.46
N ARG A 95 15.06 -7.84 -16.15
CA ARG A 95 16.09 -6.86 -16.54
C ARG A 95 16.18 -6.57 -18.05
N ASN A 96 15.77 -7.51 -18.88
CA ASN A 96 15.81 -7.38 -20.35
C ASN A 96 14.61 -6.60 -20.90
N ILE A 97 13.56 -6.38 -20.08
CA ILE A 97 12.40 -5.58 -20.44
C ILE A 97 12.77 -4.12 -20.19
N ARG A 98 13.06 -3.40 -21.28
CA ARG A 98 13.38 -1.96 -21.27
C ARG A 98 12.15 -1.15 -21.66
N LEU A 99 11.98 0.00 -21.01
CA LEU A 99 10.83 0.87 -21.16
C LEU A 99 11.20 2.11 -21.97
N GLU A 100 10.64 2.21 -23.18
CA GLU A 100 10.84 3.34 -24.10
C GLU A 100 10.33 4.66 -23.52
N ASN A 101 9.31 4.62 -22.67
CA ASN A 101 8.75 5.78 -21.96
C ASN A 101 9.49 6.12 -20.65
N ASN A 102 10.65 5.51 -20.40
CA ASN A 102 11.49 5.75 -19.21
C ASN A 102 12.99 5.66 -19.57
N ASP A 103 13.43 6.45 -20.55
CA ASP A 103 14.84 6.54 -21.00
C ASP A 103 15.46 5.19 -21.41
N ASN A 104 14.65 4.23 -21.88
CA ASN A 104 15.07 2.85 -22.16
C ASN A 104 15.74 2.14 -20.96
N LYS A 105 15.45 2.61 -19.74
CA LYS A 105 15.90 1.94 -18.51
C LYS A 105 15.19 0.59 -18.36
N PRO A 106 15.83 -0.39 -17.70
CA PRO A 106 15.16 -1.63 -17.33
C PRO A 106 13.92 -1.35 -16.48
N VAL A 107 12.87 -2.16 -16.63
CA VAL A 107 11.63 -2.04 -15.84
C VAL A 107 11.87 -2.17 -14.33
N THR A 108 12.95 -2.84 -13.93
CA THR A 108 13.39 -2.97 -12.52
C THR A 108 13.86 -1.65 -11.91
N ASN A 109 14.06 -0.61 -12.73
CA ASN A 109 14.50 0.73 -12.30
C ASN A 109 13.33 1.74 -12.32
N SER A 110 12.10 1.24 -12.46
CA SER A 110 10.88 2.02 -12.42
C SER A 110 10.68 2.69 -11.07
N ARG A 111 10.16 3.92 -11.09
CA ARG A 111 9.62 4.56 -9.89
C ARG A 111 8.18 4.12 -9.67
N ASP A 112 7.66 4.44 -8.49
CA ASP A 112 6.25 4.23 -8.15
C ASP A 112 5.33 4.77 -9.24
N THR A 113 4.32 3.98 -9.62
CA THR A 113 3.34 4.27 -10.69
C THR A 113 3.91 4.51 -12.10
N GLN A 114 5.14 4.05 -12.39
CA GLN A 114 5.66 4.02 -13.76
C GLN A 114 4.74 3.19 -14.66
N GLU A 115 4.26 3.80 -15.73
CA GLU A 115 3.45 3.11 -16.72
C GLU A 115 4.32 2.19 -17.57
N ILE A 116 3.81 0.99 -17.85
CA ILE A 116 4.48 -0.03 -18.65
C ILE A 116 3.70 -0.18 -19.95
N PRO A 117 4.32 0.10 -21.11
CA PRO A 117 3.65 -0.04 -22.41
C PRO A 117 3.08 -1.45 -22.58
N TYR A 118 1.91 -1.55 -23.24
CA TYR A 118 1.12 -2.79 -23.32
C TYR A 118 1.94 -4.03 -23.72
N GLU A 119 2.77 -3.92 -24.76
CA GLU A 119 3.62 -5.02 -25.21
C GLU A 119 4.64 -5.47 -24.15
N LYS A 120 5.23 -4.52 -23.41
CA LYS A 120 6.13 -4.81 -22.29
C LYS A 120 5.38 -5.40 -21.10
N GLY A 121 4.16 -4.93 -20.85
CA GLY A 121 3.26 -5.47 -19.82
C GLY A 121 2.92 -6.94 -20.06
N LYS A 122 2.63 -7.33 -21.31
CA LYS A 122 2.43 -8.75 -21.69
C LYS A 122 3.67 -9.60 -21.41
N LEU A 123 4.87 -9.08 -21.69
CA LEU A 123 6.11 -9.78 -21.38
C LEU A 123 6.29 -9.96 -19.86
N MET A 124 6.03 -8.92 -19.06
CA MET A 124 6.08 -9.03 -17.60
C MET A 124 5.09 -10.06 -17.07
N LEU A 125 3.83 -10.02 -17.52
CA LEU A 125 2.80 -10.98 -17.13
C LEU A 125 3.22 -12.41 -17.46
N LYS A 126 3.73 -12.65 -18.68
CA LYS A 126 4.22 -13.96 -19.11
C LYS A 126 5.38 -14.44 -18.24
N THR A 127 6.37 -13.57 -17.99
CA THR A 127 7.52 -13.90 -17.14
C THR A 127 7.09 -14.23 -15.71
N MET A 128 6.20 -13.41 -15.13
CA MET A 128 5.68 -13.66 -13.78
C MET A 128 4.87 -14.95 -13.71
N HIS A 129 3.98 -15.21 -14.67
CA HIS A 129 3.18 -16.43 -14.72
C HIS A 129 4.06 -17.69 -14.82
N LEU A 130 5.05 -17.70 -15.71
CA LEU A 130 5.89 -18.87 -15.98
C LEU A 130 6.97 -19.12 -14.93
N TYR A 131 7.36 -18.10 -14.15
CA TYR A 131 8.37 -18.28 -13.12
C TYR A 131 7.85 -19.23 -12.03
N ARG A 132 8.61 -20.30 -11.80
CA ARG A 132 8.39 -21.24 -10.70
C ARG A 132 9.08 -20.68 -9.47
N ASP A 133 8.28 -20.02 -8.65
CA ASP A 133 8.68 -19.42 -7.39
C ASP A 133 9.18 -20.45 -6.38
N LYS A 134 9.97 -19.94 -5.43
CA LYS A 134 10.48 -20.69 -4.29
C LYS A 134 10.17 -20.02 -2.96
N THR A 135 9.82 -18.74 -2.99
CA THR A 135 9.53 -17.91 -1.83
C THR A 135 8.40 -16.93 -2.17
N SER A 136 7.67 -16.54 -1.14
CA SER A 136 6.70 -15.46 -1.19
C SER A 136 6.51 -14.86 0.20
N ILE A 137 5.84 -13.70 0.28
CA ILE A 137 5.44 -13.11 1.57
C ILE A 137 4.55 -14.04 2.43
N PHE A 138 3.96 -15.10 1.85
CA PHE A 138 3.22 -16.09 2.65
C PHE A 138 4.12 -16.90 3.59
N ASP A 139 5.40 -17.05 3.27
CA ASP A 139 6.37 -17.75 4.13
C ASP A 139 6.56 -17.00 5.47
N ASP A 140 6.39 -15.68 5.46
CA ASP A 140 6.54 -14.78 6.60
C ASP A 140 5.19 -14.20 7.11
N PHE A 141 4.05 -14.70 6.64
CA PHE A 141 2.74 -14.10 6.93
C PHE A 141 2.44 -14.04 8.44
N GLN A 142 2.75 -15.11 9.17
CA GLN A 142 2.56 -15.20 10.62
C GLN A 142 3.36 -14.13 11.38
N TYR A 143 4.57 -13.82 10.90
CA TYR A 143 5.42 -12.79 11.48
C TYR A 143 4.77 -11.41 11.31
N TYR A 144 4.27 -11.10 10.11
CA TYR A 144 3.60 -9.84 9.83
C TYR A 144 2.27 -9.66 10.57
N GLU A 145 1.49 -10.73 10.72
CA GLU A 145 0.28 -10.74 11.56
C GLU A 145 0.61 -10.40 13.02
N SER A 146 1.62 -11.07 13.58
CA SER A 146 2.02 -10.89 14.98
C SER A 146 2.54 -9.48 15.24
N LYS A 147 3.39 -8.98 14.35
CA LYS A 147 3.92 -7.62 14.39
C LYS A 147 2.80 -6.56 14.30
N GLN A 148 1.83 -6.75 13.41
CA GLN A 148 0.67 -5.86 13.31
C GLN A 148 -0.15 -5.85 14.61
N ALA A 149 -0.39 -7.02 15.22
CA ALA A 149 -1.13 -7.12 16.47
C ALA A 149 -0.43 -6.37 17.62
N GLU A 150 0.90 -6.50 17.73
CA GLU A 150 1.69 -5.76 18.72
C GLU A 150 1.65 -4.25 18.50
N GLU A 151 1.71 -3.78 17.25
CA GLU A 151 1.59 -2.36 16.92
C GLU A 151 0.23 -1.79 17.35
N VAL A 152 -0.85 -2.55 17.19
CA VAL A 152 -2.20 -2.15 17.62
C VAL A 152 -2.29 -2.04 19.15
N VAL A 153 -1.71 -2.98 19.90
CA VAL A 153 -1.69 -2.95 21.38
C VAL A 153 -0.87 -1.78 21.91
N LYS A 154 0.21 -1.40 21.22
CA LYS A 154 1.11 -0.32 21.62
C LYS A 154 0.59 1.08 21.25
N LYS A 155 -0.44 1.21 20.41
CA LYS A 155 -1.05 2.53 20.10
C LYS A 155 -1.79 3.04 21.34
N PRO A 156 -1.45 4.22 21.89
CA PRO A 156 -2.20 4.78 23.01
C PRO A 156 -3.64 5.04 22.57
N THR A 157 -4.61 4.46 23.27
CA THR A 157 -6.03 4.80 23.12
C THR A 157 -6.21 6.29 23.42
N THR A 158 -6.67 7.06 22.44
CA THR A 158 -6.97 8.50 22.55
C THR A 158 -8.20 8.81 23.44
N ASN A 159 -8.50 7.98 24.44
CA ASN A 159 -9.64 8.16 25.35
C ASN A 159 -9.27 8.65 26.77
N ASP A 160 -8.01 8.88 27.10
CA ASP A 160 -7.61 9.32 28.46
C ASP A 160 -7.45 10.85 28.61
N PHE A 161 -8.18 11.65 27.84
CA PHE A 161 -8.27 13.11 28.04
C PHE A 161 -9.67 13.59 28.40
N ILE A 162 -10.43 12.85 29.20
CA ILE A 162 -11.51 13.46 29.99
C ILE A 162 -11.50 12.86 31.40
N ASN A 163 -11.38 13.77 32.38
CA ASN A 163 -11.82 13.65 33.77
C ASN A 163 -10.77 13.30 34.84
N THR A 164 -9.99 14.30 35.26
CA THR A 164 -9.77 14.54 36.69
C THR A 164 -9.78 16.04 36.98
N ASN A 165 -10.90 16.56 37.46
CA ASN A 165 -10.89 17.79 38.24
C ASN A 165 -11.75 17.59 39.50
N PRO A 166 -11.16 17.25 40.66
CA PRO A 166 -11.85 17.35 41.92
C PRO A 166 -11.24 18.50 42.73
N ARG A 167 -12.01 19.58 42.91
CA ARG A 167 -12.00 20.39 44.14
C ARG A 167 -13.12 21.44 44.08
N GLY A 168 -14.29 20.99 44.52
CA GLY A 168 -15.30 21.88 45.08
C GLY A 168 -15.01 22.18 46.54
N ASN A 169 -15.15 23.46 46.89
CA ASN A 169 -15.70 24.02 48.13
C ASN A 169 -15.01 23.77 49.49
N ASN A 170 -14.63 24.87 50.17
CA ASN A 170 -15.54 25.51 51.13
C ASN A 170 -15.00 26.82 51.77
N ASN A 171 -15.87 27.84 51.73
CA ASN A 171 -16.28 28.78 52.80
C ASN A 171 -15.28 29.72 53.51
N ASN A 172 -15.54 31.04 53.45
CA ASN A 172 -16.38 31.72 54.46
C ASN A 172 -16.61 33.23 54.19
N LYS A 173 -17.84 33.68 54.51
CA LYS A 173 -18.32 35.06 54.60
C LYS A 173 -17.70 35.83 55.78
N ARG A 174 -17.61 37.17 55.66
CA ARG A 174 -18.05 38.25 56.59
C ARG A 174 -17.58 39.61 56.04
N GLN A 175 -18.47 40.45 55.49
CA GLN A 175 -19.24 41.56 56.11
C GLN A 175 -18.41 42.78 56.59
N TYR A 176 -18.77 43.94 56.01
CA TYR A 176 -18.70 45.35 56.43
C TYR A 176 -17.72 45.77 57.54
N SER A 177 -16.86 46.74 57.24
CA SER A 177 -17.11 48.15 57.57
C SER A 177 -16.22 49.09 56.75
#